data_AF-A0A528TI64-F1
#
_entry.id   AF-A0A528TI64-F1
#
_cell.length_a   1.000
_cell.length_b   1.000
_cell.length_c   1.000
_cell.angle_alpha   90.00
_cell.angle_beta   90.00
_cell.angle_gamma   90.00
#
_symmetry.space_group_name_H-M   'P 1'
#
loop_
_entity.id
_entity.type
_entity.pdbx_description
1 polymer ?
#
loop_
_entity_poly.entity_id
_entity_poly.type
_entity_poly.pdbx_seq_one_letter_code
_entity_poly.pdbx_strand_id
1 'polypeptide(L)'
;AIPWLIEGHLAFIAISIAEIWSSTSIFAILILAGLLAMPKEPVEAARVDGCTPWQTFRYVTWPFIMPFAYIAMTIRSLDVARAYDIVKIMTDGGPAGRTELLWTLVARTAYSDARMG
;
A
#
# COMPACT_ATOMS: atom_id res chain seq x y z
N ALA A 1 11.16 26.73 3.43
CA ALA A 1 10.24 25.67 2.93
C ALA A 1 10.86 24.31 3.23
N ILE A 2 10.06 23.30 3.59
CA ILE A 2 10.58 21.94 3.86
C ILE A 2 10.88 21.26 2.51
N PRO A 3 12.09 20.73 2.29
CA PRO A 3 12.53 20.20 0.99
C PRO A 3 12.06 18.76 0.75
N TRP A 4 10.74 18.55 0.63
CA TRP A 4 10.08 17.23 0.56
C TRP A 4 10.63 16.27 -0.51
N LEU A 5 11.08 16.77 -1.67
CA LEU A 5 11.55 15.95 -2.79
C LEU A 5 13.06 16.03 -3.02
N ILE A 6 13.75 16.92 -2.29
CA ILE A 6 15.19 17.20 -2.49
C ILE A 6 16.03 16.46 -1.45
N GLU A 7 15.51 16.29 -0.24
CA GLU A 7 16.16 15.51 0.81
C GLU A 7 15.79 14.02 0.67
N GLY A 8 16.79 13.14 0.61
CA GLY A 8 16.57 11.72 0.24
C GLY A 8 15.58 10.96 1.11
N HIS A 9 15.66 11.13 2.43
CA HIS A 9 14.73 10.47 3.36
C HIS A 9 13.31 11.04 3.24
N LEU A 10 13.18 12.37 3.10
CA LEU A 10 11.88 13.01 2.94
C LEU A 10 11.24 12.65 1.59
N ALA A 11 12.05 12.53 0.52
CA ALA A 11 11.58 12.16 -0.81
C ALA A 11 10.98 10.74 -0.82
N PHE A 12 11.67 9.78 -0.18
CA PHE A 12 11.15 8.42 -0.05
C PHE A 12 9.85 8.38 0.76
N ILE A 13 9.78 9.10 1.88
CA ILE A 13 8.57 9.19 2.70
C ILE A 13 7.42 9.84 1.92
N ALA A 14 7.70 10.92 1.19
CA ALA A 14 6.70 11.65 0.41
C ALA A 14 6.09 10.77 -0.70
N ILE A 15 6.93 10.05 -1.46
CA ILE A 15 6.44 9.09 -2.47
C ILE A 15 5.65 7.97 -1.79
N SER A 16 6.15 7.42 -0.68
CA SER A 16 5.46 6.33 0.03
C SER A 16 4.06 6.76 0.49
N ILE A 17 3.93 7.96 1.04
CA ILE A 17 2.62 8.50 1.46
C ILE A 17 1.69 8.68 0.25
N ALA A 18 2.21 9.20 -0.87
CA ALA A 18 1.43 9.38 -2.09
C ALA A 18 0.96 8.04 -2.69
N GLU A 19 1.84 7.03 -2.68
CA GLU A 19 1.50 5.67 -3.11
C GLU A 19 0.40 5.08 -2.22
N ILE A 20 0.58 5.12 -0.90
CA ILE A 20 -0.38 4.59 0.07
C ILE A 20 -1.73 5.28 -0.10
N TRP A 21 -1.74 6.61 -0.25
CA TRP A 21 -2.96 7.36 -0.48
C TRP A 21 -3.70 6.90 -1.75
N SER A 22 -2.98 6.78 -2.87
CA SER A 22 -3.56 6.33 -4.14
C SER A 22 -4.09 4.89 -4.05
N SER A 23 -3.39 4.02 -3.31
CA SER A 23 -3.70 2.59 -3.22
C SER A 23 -4.74 2.24 -2.15
N THR A 24 -5.01 3.15 -1.20
CA THR A 24 -5.96 2.98 -0.08
C THR A 24 -7.38 2.68 -0.55
N SER A 25 -7.83 3.29 -1.64
CA SER A 25 -9.21 3.15 -2.15
C SER A 25 -9.59 1.70 -2.47
N ILE A 26 -8.74 1.00 -3.20
CA ILE A 26 -8.95 -0.42 -3.57
C ILE A 26 -8.86 -1.32 -2.33
N PHE A 27 -7.87 -1.05 -1.46
CA PHE A 27 -7.72 -1.82 -0.22
C PHE A 27 -8.95 -1.70 0.69
N ALA A 28 -9.49 -0.48 0.83
CA ALA A 28 -10.70 -0.23 1.60
C ALA A 28 -11.91 -0.99 1.03
N ILE A 29 -12.06 -1.05 -0.30
CA ILE A 29 -13.14 -1.80 -0.95
C ILE A 29 -13.03 -3.30 -0.65
N LEU A 30 -11.83 -3.88 -0.71
CA LEU A 30 -11.60 -5.30 -0.42
C LEU A 30 -11.92 -5.65 1.04
N ILE A 31 -11.49 -4.80 1.97
CA ILE A 31 -11.80 -4.98 3.40
C ILE A 31 -13.31 -4.82 3.65
N LEU A 32 -13.96 -3.84 3.01
CA LEU A 32 -15.41 -3.64 3.11
C LEU A 32 -16.19 -4.85 2.56
N ALA A 33 -15.76 -5.42 1.44
CA ALA A 33 -16.36 -6.63 0.89
C ALA A 33 -16.24 -7.81 1.88
N GLY A 34 -15.08 -7.97 2.52
CA GLY A 34 -14.88 -8.96 3.58
C GLY A 34 -15.80 -8.72 4.79
N LEU A 35 -15.95 -7.46 5.22
CA LEU A 35 -16.88 -7.09 6.29
C LEU A 35 -18.35 -7.39 5.95
N LEU A 36 -18.77 -7.11 4.71
CA LEU A 36 -20.13 -7.37 4.26
C LEU A 36 -20.43 -8.88 4.13
N ALA A 37 -19.41 -9.69 3.84
CA ALA A 37 -19.52 -11.14 3.78
C ALA A 37 -19.56 -11.80 5.18
N MET A 38 -19.29 -11.06 6.25
CA MET A 38 -19.22 -11.60 7.60
C MET A 38 -20.61 -12.01 8.11
N PRO A 39 -20.80 -13.27 8.56
CA PRO A 39 -22.05 -13.68 9.21
C PRO A 39 -22.23 -12.92 10.53
N LYS A 40 -23.48 -12.65 10.92
CA LYS A 40 -23.80 -11.91 12.16
C LYS A 40 -23.67 -12.74 13.42
N GLU A 41 -23.85 -14.06 13.31
CA GLU A 41 -23.85 -15.00 14.44
C GLU A 41 -22.61 -14.91 15.34
N PRO A 42 -21.36 -14.83 14.83
CA PRO A 42 -20.17 -14.72 15.68
C PRO A 42 -20.11 -13.41 16.46
N VAL A 43 -20.65 -12.33 15.90
CA VAL A 43 -20.68 -11.01 16.54
C VAL A 43 -21.75 -10.96 17.63
N GLU A 44 -22.90 -11.59 17.39
CA GLU A 44 -23.97 -11.71 18.38
C GLU A 44 -23.58 -12.65 19.52
N ALA A 45 -22.93 -13.78 19.23
CA ALA A 45 -22.38 -14.67 20.25
C ALA A 45 -21.39 -13.93 21.17
N ALA A 46 -20.45 -13.16 20.60
CA ALA A 46 -19.51 -12.37 21.40
C ALA A 46 -20.20 -11.35 22.32
N ARG A 47 -21.36 -10.80 21.92
CA ARG A 47 -22.16 -9.90 22.77
C ARG A 47 -22.83 -10.64 23.92
N VAL A 48 -23.36 -11.84 23.67
CA VAL A 48 -23.96 -12.70 24.70
C VAL A 48 -22.90 -13.12 25.73
N ASP A 49 -21.67 -13.40 25.27
CA ASP A 49 -20.52 -13.74 26.11
C ASP A 49 -19.95 -12.54 26.89
N GLY A 50 -20.55 -11.35 26.77
CA GLY A 50 -20.12 -10.15 27.50
C GLY A 50 -18.83 -9.51 26.98
N CYS A 51 -18.40 -9.80 25.75
CA CYS A 51 -17.22 -9.17 25.17
C CYS A 51 -17.44 -7.66 24.93
N THR A 52 -16.42 -6.87 25.25
CA THR A 52 -16.38 -5.44 24.90
C THR A 52 -16.22 -5.23 23.38
N PRO A 53 -16.62 -4.08 22.81
CA PRO A 53 -16.49 -3.82 21.37
C PRO A 53 -15.05 -3.99 20.83
N TRP A 54 -14.05 -3.64 21.63
CA TRP A 54 -12.64 -3.83 21.27
C TRP A 54 -12.23 -5.31 21.23
N GLN A 55 -12.71 -6.11 22.19
CA GLN A 55 -12.51 -7.56 22.17
C GLN A 55 -13.20 -8.20 20.97
N THR A 56 -14.45 -7.83 20.69
CA THR A 56 -15.16 -8.31 19.49
C THR A 56 -14.40 -7.96 18.21
N PHE A 57 -13.90 -6.73 18.09
CA PHE A 57 -13.06 -6.35 16.95
C PHE A 57 -11.79 -7.19 16.85
N ARG A 58 -11.01 -7.29 17.93
CA ARG A 58 -9.68 -7.95 17.90
C ARG A 58 -9.76 -9.47 17.76
N TYR A 59 -10.79 -10.11 18.32
CA TYR A 59 -10.89 -11.58 18.39
C TYR A 59 -11.91 -12.18 17.41
N VAL A 60 -12.86 -11.39 16.90
CA VAL A 60 -13.89 -11.89 15.97
C VAL A 60 -13.73 -11.24 14.60
N THR A 61 -13.81 -9.92 14.53
CA THR A 61 -13.80 -9.18 13.26
C THR A 61 -12.44 -9.21 12.56
N TRP A 62 -11.36 -8.89 13.28
CA TRP A 62 -10.02 -8.84 12.71
C TRP A 62 -9.57 -10.21 12.19
N PRO A 63 -9.71 -11.32 12.93
CA PRO A 63 -9.34 -12.64 12.41
C PRO A 63 -10.17 -13.09 11.20
N PHE A 64 -11.43 -12.69 11.13
CA PHE A 64 -12.28 -12.96 9.97
C PHE A 64 -11.81 -12.21 8.71
N ILE A 65 -11.36 -10.97 8.86
CA ILE A 65 -10.90 -10.12 7.75
C ILE A 65 -9.46 -10.44 7.32
N MET A 66 -8.64 -11.03 8.20
CA MET A 66 -7.22 -11.34 7.91
C MET A 66 -6.98 -12.00 6.54
N PRO A 67 -7.74 -13.04 6.11
CA PRO A 67 -7.57 -13.63 4.78
C PRO A 67 -7.79 -12.63 3.63
N PHE A 68 -8.79 -11.77 3.74
CA PHE A 68 -9.06 -10.71 2.75
C PHE A 68 -7.94 -9.67 2.72
N ALA A 69 -7.44 -9.29 3.90
CA ALA A 69 -6.31 -8.38 4.02
C ALA A 69 -5.03 -8.97 3.38
N TYR A 70 -4.75 -10.27 3.57
CA TYR A 70 -3.61 -10.92 2.94
C TYR A 70 -3.71 -10.97 1.41
N ILE A 71 -4.88 -11.27 0.87
CA ILE A 71 -5.11 -11.24 -0.57
C ILE A 71 -4.89 -9.82 -1.11
N ALA A 72 -5.47 -8.81 -0.45
CA ALA A 72 -5.30 -7.41 -0.83
C ALA A 72 -3.83 -6.98 -0.78
N MET A 73 -3.10 -7.32 0.29
CA MET A 73 -1.68 -7.03 0.45
C MET A 73 -0.83 -7.73 -0.62
N THR A 74 -1.16 -8.96 -0.98
CA THR A 74 -0.43 -9.70 -2.02
C THR A 74 -0.56 -8.98 -3.37
N ILE A 75 -1.77 -8.61 -3.76
CA ILE A 75 -2.02 -7.87 -5.00
C ILE A 75 -1.29 -6.51 -4.96
N ARG A 76 -1.36 -5.78 -3.84
CA ARG A 76 -0.66 -4.51 -3.65
C ARG A 76 0.86 -4.66 -3.77
N SER A 77 1.45 -5.70 -3.21
CA SER A 77 2.90 -5.92 -3.30
C SER A 77 3.37 -6.07 -4.74
N LEU A 78 2.56 -6.74 -5.58
CA LEU A 78 2.83 -6.87 -7.01
C LEU A 78 2.72 -5.52 -7.71
N ASP A 79 1.71 -4.71 -7.39
CA ASP A 79 1.54 -3.37 -7.97
C ASP A 79 2.69 -2.42 -7.62
N VAL A 80 3.10 -2.38 -6.34
CA VAL A 80 4.21 -1.53 -5.86
C VAL A 80 5.54 -1.94 -6.50
N ALA A 81 5.79 -3.24 -6.68
CA ALA A 81 6.98 -3.72 -7.38
C ALA A 81 7.09 -3.20 -8.82
N ARG A 82 5.99 -2.73 -9.41
CA ARG A 82 5.90 -2.14 -10.75
C ARG A 82 5.58 -0.65 -10.78
N ALA A 83 5.71 0.04 -9.65
CA ALA A 83 5.37 1.45 -9.49
C ALA A 83 6.33 2.40 -10.24
N TYR A 84 6.26 2.42 -11.57
CA TYR A 84 7.07 3.32 -12.39
C TYR A 84 6.55 4.75 -12.39
N ASP A 85 5.24 4.93 -12.62
CA ASP A 85 4.65 6.24 -12.89
C ASP A 85 4.80 7.20 -11.71
N ILE A 86 4.50 6.75 -10.49
CA ILE A 86 4.56 7.62 -9.31
C ILE A 86 5.99 8.09 -8.99
N VAL A 87 6.98 7.20 -9.15
CA VAL A 87 8.39 7.54 -8.93
C VAL A 87 8.87 8.51 -10.01
N LYS A 88 8.55 8.22 -11.28
CA LYS A 88 8.91 9.06 -12.43
C LYS A 88 8.33 10.47 -12.31
N ILE A 89 7.07 10.59 -11.92
CA ILE A 89 6.36 11.88 -11.80
C ILE A 89 6.86 12.70 -10.60
N MET A 90 7.06 12.07 -9.44
CA MET A 90 7.35 12.81 -8.21
C MET A 90 8.83 13.13 -8.02
N THR A 91 9.73 12.22 -8.41
CA THR A 91 11.17 12.38 -8.11
C THR A 91 12.11 12.06 -9.26
N ASP A 92 11.61 11.46 -10.33
CA ASP A 92 12.44 10.95 -11.43
C ASP A 92 13.56 10.01 -10.95
N GLY A 93 13.31 9.24 -9.88
CA GLY A 93 14.31 8.38 -9.22
C GLY A 93 15.32 9.12 -8.32
N GLY A 94 15.18 10.43 -8.15
CA GLY A 94 16.03 11.27 -7.29
C GLY A 94 15.57 11.35 -5.83
N PRO A 95 16.36 11.97 -4.94
CA PRO A 95 17.64 12.61 -5.19
C PRO A 95 18.80 11.61 -5.24
N ALA A 96 19.68 11.73 -6.25
CA ALA A 96 20.86 10.88 -6.46
C ALA A 96 20.55 9.37 -6.50
N GLY A 97 19.45 8.96 -7.15
CA GLY A 97 19.07 7.54 -7.28
C GLY A 97 18.41 6.93 -6.04
N ARG A 98 18.17 7.70 -4.97
CA ARG A 98 17.70 7.15 -3.68
C ARG A 98 16.25 6.64 -3.69
N THR A 99 15.44 7.06 -4.66
CA THR A 99 14.05 6.58 -4.83
C THR A 99 13.90 5.73 -6.08
N GLU A 100 15.01 5.39 -6.73
CA GLU A 100 15.01 4.67 -7.99
C GLU A 100 14.59 3.21 -7.81
N LEU A 101 13.64 2.77 -8.63
CA LEU A 101 13.20 1.39 -8.75
C LEU A 101 13.84 0.73 -9.98
N LEU A 102 13.76 -0.61 -10.06
CA LEU A 102 14.24 -1.38 -11.21
C LEU A 102 13.70 -0.84 -12.54
N TRP A 103 12.41 -0.50 -12.61
CA TRP A 103 11.82 0.00 -13.86
C TRP A 103 12.25 1.41 -14.21
N THR A 104 12.45 2.29 -13.23
CA THR A 104 12.99 3.63 -13.50
C THR A 104 14.45 3.56 -13.91
N LEU A 105 15.23 2.64 -13.33
CA LEU A 105 16.61 2.36 -13.73
C LEU A 105 16.71 1.84 -15.17
N VAL A 106 15.87 0.87 -15.52
CA VAL A 106 15.82 0.32 -16.88
C VAL A 106 15.43 1.42 -17.87
N ALA A 107 14.41 2.21 -17.57
CA ALA A 107 13.99 3.31 -18.44
C ALA A 107 15.08 4.38 -18.59
N ARG A 108 15.77 4.77 -17.51
CA ARG A 108 16.89 5.71 -17.58
C ARG A 108 17.99 5.16 -18.48
N THR A 109 18.44 3.93 -18.24
CA THR A 109 19.50 3.29 -19.03
C THR A 109 19.10 3.12 -20.50
N ALA A 110 17.83 2.83 -20.78
CA ALA A 110 17.29 2.68 -22.13
C ALA A 110 17.27 4.01 -22.89
N TYR A 111 16.73 5.07 -22.27
CA TYR A 111 16.41 6.32 -22.96
C TYR A 111 17.49 7.42 -22.81
N SER A 112 18.10 7.58 -21.63
CA SER A 112 19.09 8.65 -21.39
C SER A 112 20.49 8.23 -21.77
N ASP A 113 20.86 6.97 -21.48
CA ASP A 113 22.23 6.52 -21.68
C ASP A 113 22.47 5.99 -23.11
N ALA A 114 21.40 5.83 -23.90
CA ALA A 114 21.41 5.32 -25.27
C ALA A 114 22.33 4.09 -25.47
N ARG A 115 22.53 3.31 -24.41
CA ARG A 115 23.40 2.13 -24.37
C ARG A 115 22.72 0.86 -24.86
N MET A 116 21.44 0.94 -25.20
CA MET A 116 20.80 -0.06 -26.04
C MET A 116 21.09 0.27 -27.50
N GLY A 117 22.26 -0.17 -27.96
CA GLY A 117 22.54 -0.32 -29.39
C GLY A 117 21.74 -1.46 -29.99
#